data_AF-A0AAW2NFH2-F1
#
_entry.id   AF-A0AAW2NFH2-F1
#
_cell.length_a   1.000
_cell.length_b   1.000
_cell.length_c   1.000
_cell.angle_alpha   90.00
_cell.angle_beta   90.00
_cell.angle_gamma   90.00
#
_symmetry.space_group_name_H-M   'P 1'
#
loop_
_entity.id
_entity.type
_entity.pdbx_description
1 polymer ?
#
loop_
_entity_poly.entity_id
_entity_poly.type
_entity_poly.pdbx_seq_one_letter_code
_entity_poly.pdbx_strand_id
1 'polypeptide(L)'
;MEVKPEDGGVYSLLAYMYANSQRWEDLVKMRRLRDSRWGIKKIAGCSLIELDGITHEFVSGDCLHPHTEEIYFVLNGLELHQYEVL
;
A
#
# COMPACT_ATOMS: atom_id res chain seq x y z
N MET A 1 -16.82 8.44 -13.21
CA MET A 1 -15.87 8.48 -12.09
C MET A 1 -15.16 9.82 -12.17
N GLU A 2 -15.38 10.71 -11.20
CA GLU A 2 -14.65 11.98 -11.14
C GLU A 2 -13.29 11.74 -10.51
N VAL A 3 -12.24 12.19 -11.18
CA VAL A 3 -10.86 12.10 -10.69
C VAL A 3 -10.62 13.29 -9.77
N LYS A 4 -10.46 13.03 -8.48
CA LYS A 4 -10.13 14.05 -7.47
C LYS A 4 -8.61 14.27 -7.44
N PRO A 5 -8.09 15.46 -7.80
CA PRO A 5 -6.66 15.74 -7.80
C PRO A 5 -5.97 15.58 -6.44
N GLU A 6 -6.73 15.60 -5.36
CA GLU A 6 -6.26 15.38 -3.99
C GLU A 6 -6.10 13.90 -3.61
N ASP A 7 -6.63 12.97 -4.41
CA ASP A 7 -6.49 11.54 -4.16
C ASP A 7 -5.12 11.01 -4.66
N GLY A 8 -4.22 10.73 -3.71
CA GLY A 8 -2.91 10.14 -4.01
C GLY A 8 -2.95 8.75 -4.68
N GLY A 9 -4.12 8.09 -4.70
CA GLY A 9 -4.37 6.89 -5.49
C GLY A 9 -4.22 7.12 -6.99
N VAL A 10 -4.67 8.28 -7.50
CA VAL A 10 -4.60 8.64 -8.92
C VAL A 10 -3.15 8.78 -9.38
N TYR A 11 -2.30 9.40 -8.56
CA TYR A 11 -0.86 9.55 -8.86
C TYR A 11 -0.13 8.21 -8.85
N SER A 12 -0.54 7.30 -7.97
CA SER A 12 0.01 5.95 -7.91
C SER A 12 -0.34 5.16 -9.18
N LEU A 13 -1.57 5.32 -9.69
CA LEU A 13 -2.01 4.70 -10.95
C LEU A 13 -1.28 5.29 -12.16
N LEU A 14 -1.14 6.61 -12.25
CA LEU A 14 -0.37 7.26 -13.32
C LEU A 14 1.10 6.84 -13.30
N ALA A 15 1.72 6.77 -12.12
CA ALA A 15 3.08 6.27 -11.97
C ALA A 15 3.20 4.82 -12.49
N TYR A 16 2.26 3.95 -12.15
CA TYR A 16 2.21 2.58 -12.67
C TYR A 16 2.09 2.54 -14.20
N MET A 17 1.19 3.35 -14.79
CA MET A 17 1.04 3.45 -16.25
C MET A 17 2.33 3.94 -16.94
N TYR A 18 3.01 4.92 -16.36
CA TYR A 18 4.29 5.41 -16.89
C TYR A 18 5.43 4.38 -16.76
N ALA A 19 5.47 3.61 -15.66
CA ALA A 19 6.43 2.53 -15.50
C ALA A 19 6.22 1.44 -16.57
N ASN A 20 4.97 1.00 -16.79
CA ASN A 20 4.65 -0.01 -17.80
C ASN A 20 4.91 0.44 -19.24
N SER A 21 4.87 1.75 -19.49
CA SER A 21 5.19 2.35 -20.80
C SER A 21 6.64 2.80 -20.92
N GLN A 22 7.53 2.43 -19.97
CA GLN A 22 8.96 2.80 -19.95
C GLN A 22 9.21 4.32 -19.97
N ARG A 23 8.24 5.12 -19.53
CA ARG A 23 8.31 6.58 -19.45
C ARG A 23 8.89 7.02 -18.11
N TRP A 24 10.16 6.70 -17.90
CA TRP A 24 10.86 6.89 -16.63
C TRP A 24 10.92 8.35 -16.17
N GLU A 25 11.08 9.30 -17.09
CA GLU A 25 11.08 10.73 -16.75
C GLU A 25 9.75 11.19 -16.17
N ASP A 26 8.65 10.72 -16.74
CA ASP A 26 7.29 11.06 -16.28
C ASP A 26 6.97 10.37 -14.96
N LEU A 27 7.44 9.14 -14.77
CA LEU A 27 7.41 8.46 -13.48
C LEU A 27 8.13 9.27 -12.38
N VAL A 28 9.33 9.78 -12.67
CA VAL A 28 10.10 10.59 -11.71
C VAL A 28 9.39 11.90 -11.39
N LYS A 29 8.81 12.58 -12.39
CA LYS A 29 7.99 13.79 -12.17
C LYS A 29 6.80 13.49 -11.28
N MET A 30 6.09 12.38 -11.50
CA MET A 30 4.94 11.98 -10.67
C MET A 30 5.33 11.67 -9.23
N ARG A 31 6.45 10.96 -9.01
CA ARG A 31 6.96 10.73 -7.64
C ARG A 31 7.30 12.03 -6.93
N ARG A 32 7.99 12.96 -7.62
CA ARG A 32 8.32 14.29 -7.06
C ARG A 32 7.08 15.11 -6.73
N LEU A 33 6.03 15.06 -7.56
CA LEU A 33 4.76 15.73 -7.27
C LEU A 33 4.08 15.16 -6.03
N ARG A 34 4.01 13.82 -5.92
CA ARG A 34 3.48 13.12 -4.74
C ARG A 34 4.25 13.48 -3.47
N ASP A 35 5.58 13.49 -3.54
CA ASP A 35 6.48 13.70 -2.40
C ASP A 35 6.75 15.20 -2.11
N SER A 36 6.18 16.12 -2.90
CA SER A 36 6.33 17.57 -2.72
C SER A 36 5.57 18.09 -1.49
N ARG A 37 5.86 19.33 -1.07
CA ARG A 37 5.37 19.95 0.18
C ARG A 37 3.85 19.99 0.38
N TRP A 38 3.05 19.78 -0.67
CA TRP A 38 1.59 19.69 -0.55
C TRP A 38 1.12 18.29 -0.07
N GLY A 39 2.02 17.31 -0.03
CA GLY A 39 1.82 16.03 0.65
C GLY A 39 0.64 15.24 0.10
N ILE A 40 0.60 14.98 -1.21
CA ILE A 40 -0.44 14.14 -1.80
C ILE A 40 -0.22 12.71 -1.32
N LYS A 41 -0.81 12.40 -0.17
CA LYS A 41 -0.78 11.07 0.43
C LYS A 41 -1.95 10.28 -0.13
N LYS A 42 -1.66 9.08 -0.61
CA LYS A 42 -2.71 8.09 -0.81
C LYS A 42 -3.37 7.86 0.55
N ILE A 43 -4.70 7.91 0.59
CA ILE A 43 -5.44 7.47 1.79
C ILE A 43 -5.04 6.01 2.02
N ALA A 44 -4.54 5.70 3.21
CA ALA A 44 -4.17 4.33 3.53
C ALA A 44 -5.40 3.43 3.40
N GLY A 45 -5.25 2.31 2.68
CA GLY A 45 -6.30 1.30 2.68
C GLY A 45 -6.40 0.69 4.07
N CYS A 46 -7.60 0.37 4.53
CA CYS A 46 -7.80 -0.43 5.72
C CYS A 46 -8.60 -1.68 5.38
N SER A 47 -8.34 -2.76 6.11
CA SER A 47 -9.13 -3.98 6.10
C SER A 47 -9.51 -4.35 7.52
N LEU A 48 -10.68 -4.98 7.67
CA LEU A 48 -11.24 -5.39 8.95
C LEU A 48 -11.48 -6.89 8.92
N ILE A 49 -11.20 -7.56 10.03
CA ILE A 49 -11.63 -8.95 10.26
C ILE A 49 -12.38 -9.02 11.58
N GLU A 50 -13.32 -9.94 11.70
CA GLU A 50 -14.03 -10.21 12.94
C GLU A 50 -13.65 -11.60 13.45
N LEU A 51 -13.17 -11.67 14.69
CA LEU A 51 -12.78 -12.90 15.37
C LEU A 51 -13.37 -12.88 16.78
N ASP A 52 -14.15 -13.90 17.11
CA ASP A 52 -14.79 -14.04 18.43
C ASP A 52 -15.58 -12.80 18.88
N GLY A 53 -16.22 -12.12 17.93
CA GLY A 53 -16.99 -10.88 18.16
C GLY A 53 -16.13 -9.64 18.37
N ILE A 54 -14.82 -9.72 18.16
CA ILE A 54 -13.87 -8.61 18.21
C ILE A 54 -13.49 -8.23 16.78
N THR A 55 -13.62 -6.95 16.45
CA THR A 55 -13.15 -6.40 15.17
C THR A 55 -11.69 -6.00 15.27
N HIS A 56 -10.87 -6.52 14.37
CA HIS A 56 -9.46 -6.17 14.23
C HIS A 56 -9.27 -5.36 12.94
N GLU A 57 -8.68 -4.17 13.06
CA GLU A 57 -8.35 -3.29 11.95
C GLU A 57 -6.89 -3.43 11.56
N PHE A 58 -6.63 -3.42 10.25
CA PHE A 58 -5.30 -3.38 9.67
C PHE A 58 -5.21 -2.24 8.68
N VAL A 59 -4.30 -1.29 8.90
CA VAL A 59 -4.11 -0.15 8.01
C VAL A 59 -2.84 -0.33 7.20
N SER A 60 -2.93 -0.15 5.89
CA SER A 60 -1.81 -0.30 4.97
C SER A 60 -0.63 0.58 5.39
N GLY A 61 0.49 -0.05 5.75
CA GLY A 61 1.74 0.62 6.12
C GLY A 61 1.82 1.02 7.59
N ASP A 62 0.86 0.60 8.42
CA ASP A 62 0.96 0.71 9.87
C ASP A 62 1.45 -0.60 10.52
N CYS A 63 1.74 -0.51 11.83
CA CYS A 63 2.10 -1.63 12.70
C CYS A 63 1.40 -1.48 14.06
N LEU A 64 0.16 -0.96 14.06
CA LEU A 64 -0.53 -0.52 15.29
C LEU A 64 -1.29 -1.67 15.99
N HIS A 65 -1.44 -2.81 15.34
CA HIS A 65 -2.15 -3.95 15.91
C HIS A 65 -1.40 -4.51 17.13
N PRO A 66 -2.07 -4.81 18.27
CA PRO A 66 -1.40 -5.32 19.48
C PRO A 66 -0.57 -6.59 19.25
N HIS A 67 -1.00 -7.43 18.29
CA HIS A 67 -0.34 -8.69 17.92
C HIS A 67 0.49 -8.59 16.63
N THR A 68 1.04 -7.41 16.34
CA THR A 68 1.77 -7.18 15.07
C THR A 68 2.94 -8.16 14.91
N GLU A 69 3.72 -8.41 15.95
CA GLU A 69 4.88 -9.30 15.87
C GLU A 69 4.51 -10.74 15.51
N GLU A 70 3.48 -11.29 16.13
CA GLU A 70 3.00 -12.64 15.88
C GLU A 70 2.41 -12.80 14.48
N ILE A 71 1.66 -11.80 14.02
CA ILE A 71 1.10 -11.78 12.66
C ILE A 71 2.23 -11.84 11.63
N TYR A 72 3.23 -10.96 11.74
CA TYR A 72 4.35 -10.97 10.80
C TYR A 72 5.20 -12.23 10.91
N PHE A 73 5.36 -12.81 12.10
CA PHE A 73 6.04 -14.10 12.26
C PHE A 73 5.36 -15.20 11.43
N VAL A 74 4.03 -15.32 11.50
CA VAL A 74 3.27 -16.29 10.71
C VAL A 74 3.35 -15.99 9.22
N LEU A 75 3.17 -14.73 8.81
CA LEU A 75 3.23 -14.33 7.40
C LEU A 75 4.59 -14.64 6.77
N ASN A 76 5.69 -14.35 7.48
CA ASN A 76 7.05 -14.65 7.01
C ASN A 76 7.25 -16.17 6.86
N GLY A 77 6.73 -16.97 7.79
CA GLY A 77 6.77 -18.43 7.69
C GLY A 77 6.03 -18.96 6.46
N LEU A 78 4.85 -18.40 6.16
CA LEU A 78 4.07 -18.76 4.97
C LEU A 78 4.80 -18.38 3.67
N GLU A 79 5.42 -17.21 3.63
CA GLU A 79 6.21 -16.75 2.49
C GLU A 79 7.40 -17.67 2.23
N LEU A 80 8.17 -18.04 3.26
CA LEU A 80 9.30 -18.97 3.15
C LEU A 80 8.86 -20.33 2.61
N HIS A 81 7.73 -20.87 3.10
CA HIS A 81 7.20 -22.14 2.61
C HIS A 81 6.76 -22.06 1.13
N GLN A 82 6.26 -20.91 0.65
CA GLN A 82 5.92 -20.75 -0.77
C GLN A 82 7.16 -20.84 -1.68
N TYR A 83 8.32 -20.39 -1.21
CA TYR A 83 9.58 -20.48 -1.97
C TYR A 83 10.22 -21.87 -1.92
N GLU A 84 10.03 -22.65 -0.83
CA GLU A 84 10.57 -24.02 -0.73
C GLU A 84 9.80 -25.05 -1.60
N VAL A 85 8.57 -24.72 -2.03
CA VAL A 85 7.70 -25.60 -2.84
C VAL A 85 7.82 -25.32 -4.35
N LEU A 86 8.66 -24.35 -4.75
CA LEU A 86 8.99 -24.03 -6.15
C LEU A 86 10.38 -24.57 -6.53
#